data_AF-A0A3G2S475-F1
#
_entry.id   AF-A0A3G2S475-F1
#
_cell.length_a   1.000
_cell.length_b   1.000
_cell.length_c   1.000
_cell.angle_alpha   90.00
_cell.angle_beta   90.00
_cell.angle_gamma   90.00
#
_symmetry.space_group_name_H-M   'P 1'
#
loop_
_entity.id
_entity.type
_entity.pdbx_description
1 polymer ?
#
loop_
_entity_poly.entity_id
_entity_poly.type
_entity_poly.pdbx_seq_one_letter_code
_entity_poly.pdbx_strand_id
1 'polypeptide(L)'
;MAPRPLADVWVRFLATPDKLCLDLRSRAHFDAGHIRHAVCIEGLEALRTRFSTLPPRHVPFLVVCHAHEAEQVCSAFVPKERWHIVGVIGVGDAHALTALHPLAYASLADLIRLAASIDAWIEPPTPDIPHLLFTPAPVVSRVVHQLIESRGSDPVTLLDLGCGAGRDVTFALVLAQRTSTRRWYATCVDRWRAALERAAQLLADYALLPPTSSTAVCDAIQAADLLDDGCVRDVQAPKACRPLPLDAWAASSLPRAEYDVVWLIRFWPRACLVTLPSIVAPRGLIVVSHFAHDPDPRIPRRGEPYLREYTSPPIDKRIQRGELRALLDHWDGMYGPHEILDECIERVEDGRPVHSLVLRVHLHRL
;
A
#
# COMPACT_ATOMS: atom_id res chain seq x y z
N MET A 1 -7.11 -39.48 -6.45
CA MET A 1 -6.60 -39.01 -5.14
C MET A 1 -5.43 -38.08 -5.42
N ALA A 2 -5.35 -36.91 -4.78
CA ALA A 2 -4.20 -36.02 -4.92
C ALA A 2 -2.94 -36.67 -4.33
N PRO A 3 -1.73 -36.44 -4.89
CA PRO A 3 -0.49 -36.91 -4.28
C PRO A 3 -0.35 -36.33 -2.86
N ARG A 4 0.20 -37.11 -1.91
CA ARG A 4 0.30 -36.72 -0.49
C ARG A 4 0.89 -35.31 -0.27
N PRO A 5 1.99 -34.91 -0.96
CA PRO A 5 2.53 -33.55 -0.82
C PRO A 5 1.55 -32.44 -1.21
N LEU A 6 0.71 -32.66 -2.22
CA LEU A 6 -0.29 -31.68 -2.65
C LEU A 6 -1.42 -31.54 -1.64
N ALA A 7 -1.91 -32.66 -1.10
CA ALA A 7 -2.93 -32.64 -0.04
C ALA A 7 -2.41 -31.91 1.21
N ASP A 8 -1.15 -32.14 1.60
CA ASP A 8 -0.55 -31.50 2.77
C ASP A 8 -0.40 -29.97 2.59
N VAL A 9 0.10 -29.52 1.42
CA VAL A 9 0.19 -28.09 1.09
C VAL A 9 -1.20 -27.45 1.09
N TRP A 10 -2.19 -28.12 0.49
CA TRP A 10 -3.55 -27.62 0.44
C TRP A 10 -4.17 -27.48 1.83
N VAL A 11 -4.04 -28.49 2.70
CA VAL A 11 -4.54 -28.41 4.09
C VAL A 11 -3.91 -27.25 4.86
N ARG A 12 -2.60 -27.01 4.69
CA ARG A 12 -1.92 -25.86 5.31
C ARG A 12 -2.48 -24.53 4.81
N PHE A 13 -2.73 -24.43 3.51
CA PHE A 13 -3.36 -23.24 2.92
C PHE A 13 -4.76 -23.00 3.48
N LEU A 14 -5.59 -24.05 3.59
CA LEU A 14 -6.93 -23.94 4.17
C LEU A 14 -6.94 -23.52 5.64
N ALA A 15 -5.90 -23.87 6.39
CA ALA A 15 -5.72 -23.47 7.78
C ALA A 15 -5.32 -22.00 7.95
N THR A 16 -4.97 -21.30 6.87
CA THR A 16 -4.64 -19.86 6.93
C THR A 16 -5.91 -19.01 7.06
N PRO A 17 -5.85 -17.90 7.83
CA PRO A 17 -7.02 -17.05 8.04
C PRO A 17 -7.49 -16.41 6.74
N ASP A 18 -6.58 -15.75 6.02
CA ASP A 18 -6.90 -14.89 4.88
C ASP A 18 -6.76 -15.58 3.51
N LYS A 19 -6.26 -16.82 3.48
CA LYS A 19 -6.11 -17.63 2.25
C LYS A 19 -5.40 -16.86 1.13
N LEU A 20 -4.34 -16.13 1.49
CA LEU A 20 -3.57 -15.33 0.54
C LEU A 20 -2.88 -16.24 -0.48
N CYS A 21 -3.06 -15.94 -1.76
CA CYS A 21 -2.49 -16.70 -2.87
C CYS A 21 -1.79 -15.76 -3.85
N LEU A 22 -0.54 -16.06 -4.16
CA LEU A 22 0.24 -15.44 -5.22
C LEU A 22 0.31 -16.41 -6.41
N ASP A 23 -0.24 -16.01 -7.54
CA ASP A 23 -0.18 -16.77 -8.79
C ASP A 23 0.89 -16.17 -9.70
N LEU A 24 1.87 -16.99 -10.07
CA LEU A 24 2.99 -16.65 -10.94
C LEU A 24 2.85 -17.26 -12.34
N ARG A 25 1.75 -17.97 -12.62
CA ARG A 25 1.47 -18.47 -13.98
C ARG A 25 1.33 -17.31 -14.96
N SER A 26 1.34 -17.62 -16.25
CA SER A 26 1.12 -16.62 -17.29
C SER A 26 -0.26 -15.99 -17.16
N ARG A 27 -0.41 -14.74 -17.60
CA ARG A 27 -1.68 -14.01 -17.55
C ARG A 27 -2.81 -14.81 -18.21
N ALA A 28 -2.53 -15.41 -19.37
CA ALA A 28 -3.49 -16.26 -20.07
C ALA A 28 -4.01 -17.46 -19.25
N HIS A 29 -3.15 -18.09 -18.44
CA HIS A 29 -3.58 -19.20 -17.59
C HIS A 29 -4.30 -18.74 -16.32
N PHE A 30 -3.92 -17.59 -15.77
CA PHE A 30 -4.63 -16.97 -14.66
C PHE A 30 -6.05 -16.56 -15.10
N ASP A 31 -6.14 -15.91 -16.26
CA ASP A 31 -7.41 -15.45 -16.83
C ASP A 31 -8.30 -16.62 -17.26
N ALA A 32 -7.74 -17.78 -17.63
CA ALA A 32 -8.52 -18.99 -17.90
C ALA A 32 -9.11 -19.63 -16.62
N GLY A 33 -8.54 -19.33 -15.46
CA GLY A 33 -9.06 -19.73 -14.16
C GLY A 33 -8.00 -19.75 -13.07
N HIS A 34 -8.39 -19.38 -11.86
CA HIS A 34 -7.48 -19.21 -10.73
C HIS A 34 -8.16 -19.47 -9.38
N ILE A 35 -7.34 -19.55 -8.32
CA ILE A 35 -7.85 -19.57 -6.95
C ILE A 35 -8.42 -18.19 -6.62
N ARG A 36 -9.63 -18.14 -6.07
CA ARG A 36 -10.35 -16.94 -5.66
C ARG A 36 -9.47 -15.99 -4.86
N HIS A 37 -9.52 -14.72 -5.24
CA HIS A 37 -8.76 -13.61 -4.70
C HIS A 37 -7.23 -13.73 -4.85
N ALA A 38 -6.72 -14.60 -5.72
CA ALA A 38 -5.29 -14.68 -5.98
C ALA A 38 -4.77 -13.40 -6.66
N VAL A 39 -3.55 -13.00 -6.29
CA VAL A 39 -2.82 -11.91 -6.95
C VAL A 39 -1.94 -12.50 -8.04
N CYS A 40 -2.11 -12.05 -9.27
CA CYS A 40 -1.29 -12.49 -10.40
C CYS A 40 -0.06 -11.58 -10.59
N ILE A 41 1.14 -12.14 -10.47
CA ILE A 41 2.40 -11.50 -10.90
C ILE A 41 3.06 -12.45 -11.91
N GLU A 42 2.94 -12.15 -13.19
CA GLU A 42 3.34 -13.07 -14.27
C GLU A 42 4.84 -13.38 -14.26
N GLY A 43 5.19 -14.59 -13.82
CA GLY A 43 6.55 -15.13 -13.85
C GLY A 43 7.51 -14.54 -12.81
N LEU A 44 8.70 -15.16 -12.75
CA LEU A 44 9.72 -14.83 -11.75
C LEU A 44 10.39 -13.47 -12.00
N GLU A 45 10.53 -13.03 -13.25
CA GLU A 45 11.11 -11.72 -13.55
C GLU A 45 10.26 -10.57 -13.01
N ALA A 46 8.94 -10.62 -13.21
CA ALA A 46 8.04 -9.62 -12.66
C ALA A 46 8.05 -9.64 -11.13
N LEU A 47 8.13 -10.83 -10.51
CA LEU A 47 8.21 -10.98 -9.06
C LEU A 47 9.42 -10.27 -8.45
N ARG A 48 10.59 -10.32 -9.11
CA ARG A 48 11.85 -9.74 -8.60
C ARG A 48 11.77 -8.25 -8.32
N THR A 49 10.92 -7.51 -9.03
CA THR A 49 10.73 -6.07 -8.83
C THR A 49 9.57 -5.73 -7.88
N ARG A 50 8.84 -6.75 -7.40
CA ARG A 50 7.59 -6.60 -6.64
C ARG A 50 7.62 -7.18 -5.23
N PHE A 51 8.77 -7.59 -4.71
CA PHE A 51 8.88 -8.07 -3.32
C PHE A 51 8.31 -7.12 -2.26
N SER A 52 8.27 -5.81 -2.55
CA SER A 52 7.70 -4.79 -1.65
C SER A 52 6.17 -4.87 -1.48
N THR A 53 5.46 -5.58 -2.37
CA THR A 53 4.01 -5.76 -2.36
C THR A 53 3.59 -7.15 -1.87
N LEU A 54 4.53 -7.94 -1.36
CA LEU A 54 4.29 -9.29 -0.84
C LEU A 54 4.04 -9.31 0.68
N PRO A 55 3.55 -10.44 1.22
CA PRO A 55 3.19 -10.54 2.63
C PRO A 55 4.35 -10.25 3.59
N PRO A 56 4.07 -9.58 4.73
CA PRO A 56 5.03 -9.45 5.82
C PRO A 56 5.50 -10.83 6.37
N ARG A 57 6.60 -10.82 7.13
CA ARG A 57 7.32 -12.03 7.61
C ARG A 57 6.45 -13.15 8.18
N HIS A 58 5.40 -12.81 8.89
CA HIS A 58 4.59 -13.76 9.64
C HIS A 58 3.27 -14.10 8.96
N VAL A 59 2.96 -13.46 7.84
CA VAL A 59 1.69 -13.60 7.15
C VAL A 59 1.78 -14.78 6.17
N PRO A 60 1.02 -15.86 6.41
CA PRO A 60 1.11 -17.05 5.58
C PRO A 60 0.46 -16.85 4.21
N PHE A 61 1.07 -17.40 3.16
CA PHE A 61 0.51 -17.37 1.82
C PHE A 61 0.96 -18.56 0.96
N LEU A 62 0.12 -18.91 -0.03
CA LEU A 62 0.38 -19.92 -1.04
C LEU A 62 1.00 -19.28 -2.27
N VAL A 63 1.90 -20.01 -2.96
CA VAL A 63 2.39 -19.64 -4.28
C VAL A 63 1.96 -20.69 -5.30
N VAL A 64 1.40 -20.27 -6.42
CA VAL A 64 1.10 -21.11 -7.58
C VAL A 64 1.99 -20.66 -8.73
N CYS A 65 2.60 -21.58 -9.45
CA CYS A 65 3.46 -21.25 -10.59
C CYS A 65 3.40 -22.37 -11.63
N HIS A 66 4.09 -22.19 -12.75
CA HIS A 66 4.30 -23.30 -13.69
C HIS A 66 5.23 -24.35 -13.07
N ALA A 67 4.96 -25.62 -13.38
CA ALA A 67 5.74 -26.74 -12.86
C ALA A 67 7.26 -26.62 -13.18
N HIS A 68 7.60 -26.17 -14.38
CA HIS A 68 8.99 -26.01 -14.80
C HIS A 68 9.74 -24.86 -14.09
N GLU A 69 9.03 -23.94 -13.44
CA GLU A 69 9.63 -22.79 -12.71
C GLU A 69 9.68 -23.01 -11.19
N ALA A 70 9.00 -24.06 -10.67
CA ALA A 70 8.71 -24.16 -9.25
C ALA A 70 9.94 -24.22 -8.34
N GLU A 71 11.04 -24.86 -8.78
CA GLU A 71 12.30 -24.88 -8.05
C GLU A 71 12.97 -23.49 -7.98
N GLN A 72 12.93 -22.75 -9.09
CA GLN A 72 13.49 -21.40 -9.19
C GLN A 72 12.68 -20.42 -8.34
N VAL A 73 11.35 -20.56 -8.35
CA VAL A 73 10.43 -19.80 -7.48
C VAL A 73 10.77 -20.07 -6.01
N CYS A 74 10.93 -21.32 -5.59
CA CYS A 74 11.34 -21.65 -4.22
C CYS A 74 12.67 -20.99 -3.85
N SER A 75 13.63 -20.98 -4.77
CA SER A 75 14.97 -20.42 -4.56
C SER A 75 14.99 -18.88 -4.53
N ALA A 76 13.97 -18.22 -5.09
CA ALA A 76 13.86 -16.76 -5.08
C ALA A 76 13.41 -16.20 -3.73
N PHE A 77 12.71 -16.98 -2.91
CA PHE A 77 12.21 -16.56 -1.60
C PHE A 77 13.25 -16.79 -0.51
N VAL A 78 14.31 -15.99 -0.56
CA VAL A 78 15.40 -15.97 0.42
C VAL A 78 15.51 -14.60 1.12
N PRO A 79 15.95 -14.55 2.38
CA PRO A 79 16.20 -15.71 3.24
C PRO A 79 14.87 -16.35 3.70
N LYS A 80 14.88 -17.65 4.05
CA LYS A 80 13.64 -18.43 4.30
C LYS A 80 12.78 -17.82 5.41
N GLU A 81 13.40 -17.37 6.49
CA GLU A 81 12.77 -16.73 7.64
C GLU A 81 12.08 -15.40 7.32
N ARG A 82 12.31 -14.84 6.12
CA ARG A 82 11.59 -13.66 5.64
C ARG A 82 10.17 -14.00 5.18
N TRP A 83 9.90 -15.25 4.80
CA TRP A 83 8.70 -15.62 4.04
C TRP A 83 7.95 -16.77 4.71
N HIS A 84 6.67 -16.56 5.03
CA HIS A 84 5.80 -17.60 5.56
C HIS A 84 5.05 -18.31 4.43
N ILE A 85 5.78 -18.99 3.54
CA ILE A 85 5.18 -19.73 2.42
C ILE A 85 4.64 -21.06 2.93
N VAL A 86 3.32 -21.24 2.89
CA VAL A 86 2.68 -22.49 3.34
C VAL A 86 2.90 -23.64 2.36
N GLY A 87 3.11 -23.29 1.09
CA GLY A 87 3.66 -24.16 0.06
C GLY A 87 3.71 -23.48 -1.32
N VAL A 88 4.37 -24.15 -2.24
CA VAL A 88 4.44 -23.82 -3.66
C VAL A 88 3.78 -24.95 -4.43
N ILE A 89 2.84 -24.62 -5.31
CA ILE A 89 2.20 -25.58 -6.23
C ILE A 89 2.68 -25.31 -7.64
N GLY A 90 3.50 -26.21 -8.18
CA GLY A 90 3.88 -26.23 -9.59
C GLY A 90 2.80 -26.91 -10.43
N VAL A 91 2.14 -26.15 -11.31
CA VAL A 91 1.07 -26.65 -12.17
C VAL A 91 1.64 -27.17 -13.49
N GLY A 92 1.40 -28.45 -13.79
CA GLY A 92 1.90 -29.14 -14.98
C GLY A 92 2.73 -30.39 -14.67
N ASP A 93 3.34 -30.96 -15.70
CA ASP A 93 4.11 -32.19 -15.59
C ASP A 93 5.55 -31.89 -15.15
N ALA A 94 5.81 -32.03 -13.85
CA ALA A 94 7.17 -32.10 -13.33
C ALA A 94 7.23 -32.89 -12.04
N HIS A 95 8.43 -33.35 -11.71
CA HIS A 95 8.75 -34.05 -10.48
C HIS A 95 10.05 -33.45 -9.97
N ALA A 96 10.04 -32.79 -8.82
CA ALA A 96 11.26 -32.33 -8.16
C ALA A 96 11.46 -32.99 -6.79
N LEU A 97 12.73 -33.07 -6.44
CA LEU A 97 13.28 -33.42 -5.13
C LEU A 97 13.20 -32.23 -4.15
N THR A 98 13.68 -32.45 -2.93
CA THR A 98 13.79 -31.49 -1.80
C THR A 98 13.94 -30.03 -2.22
N ALA A 99 13.03 -29.17 -1.73
CA ALA A 99 13.03 -27.73 -1.95
C ALA A 99 13.11 -26.95 -0.62
N LEU A 100 13.50 -25.66 -0.70
CA LEU A 100 13.63 -24.76 0.45
C LEU A 100 12.30 -24.55 1.20
N HIS A 101 11.23 -24.43 0.41
CA HIS A 101 9.83 -24.29 0.86
C HIS A 101 9.05 -25.56 0.54
N PRO A 102 7.94 -25.87 1.25
CA PRO A 102 7.10 -27.01 0.91
C PRO A 102 6.65 -26.91 -0.56
N LEU A 103 6.94 -27.94 -1.35
CA LEU A 103 6.70 -27.95 -2.80
C LEU A 103 5.86 -29.17 -3.17
N ALA A 104 4.83 -28.93 -3.98
CA ALA A 104 3.98 -29.97 -4.55
C ALA A 104 3.76 -29.69 -6.04
N TYR A 105 3.49 -30.76 -6.80
CA TYR A 105 3.11 -30.68 -8.20
C TYR A 105 1.68 -31.15 -8.37
N ALA A 106 0.96 -30.50 -9.28
CA ALA A 106 -0.42 -30.83 -9.59
C ALA A 106 -0.67 -30.67 -11.09
N SER A 107 -1.50 -31.55 -11.65
CA SER A 107 -2.14 -31.22 -12.93
C SER A 107 -3.09 -30.03 -12.72
N LEU A 108 -3.40 -29.28 -13.78
CA LEU A 108 -4.41 -28.22 -13.69
C LEU A 108 -5.76 -28.76 -13.22
N ALA A 109 -6.16 -29.95 -13.70
CA ALA A 109 -7.39 -30.60 -13.30
C ALA A 109 -7.43 -30.93 -11.80
N ASP A 110 -6.29 -31.29 -11.21
CA ASP A 110 -6.18 -31.58 -9.77
C ASP A 110 -6.30 -30.30 -8.94
N LEU A 111 -5.67 -29.21 -9.37
CA LEU A 111 -5.80 -27.90 -8.73
C LEU A 111 -7.24 -27.39 -8.77
N ILE A 112 -7.90 -27.49 -9.94
CA ILE A 112 -9.32 -27.14 -10.10
C ILE A 112 -10.17 -27.93 -9.12
N ARG A 113 -10.01 -29.26 -9.06
CA ARG A 113 -10.82 -30.10 -8.15
C ARG A 113 -10.63 -29.73 -6.68
N LEU A 114 -9.40 -29.42 -6.27
CA LEU A 114 -9.12 -29.00 -4.88
C LEU A 114 -9.74 -27.64 -4.56
N ALA A 115 -9.56 -26.64 -5.43
CA ALA A 115 -10.12 -25.31 -5.25
C ALA A 115 -11.66 -25.32 -5.31
N ALA A 116 -12.25 -26.09 -6.21
CA ALA A 116 -13.70 -26.24 -6.33
C ALA A 116 -14.33 -26.91 -5.11
N SER A 117 -13.60 -27.78 -4.39
CA SER A 117 -14.11 -28.45 -3.17
C SER A 117 -14.46 -27.48 -2.03
N ILE A 118 -14.00 -26.23 -2.12
CA ILE A 118 -14.26 -25.15 -1.15
C ILE A 118 -14.82 -23.88 -1.83
N ASP A 119 -15.37 -24.00 -3.04
CA ASP A 119 -15.90 -22.87 -3.82
C ASP A 119 -14.89 -21.71 -4.03
N ALA A 120 -13.60 -22.07 -4.15
CA ALA A 120 -12.50 -21.14 -4.31
C ALA A 120 -11.88 -21.18 -5.71
N TRP A 121 -12.50 -21.82 -6.70
CA TRP A 121 -12.06 -21.73 -8.09
C TRP A 121 -12.87 -20.66 -8.82
N ILE A 122 -12.19 -19.76 -9.53
CA ILE A 122 -12.80 -18.72 -10.35
C ILE A 122 -12.65 -19.11 -11.81
N GLU A 123 -13.78 -19.14 -12.50
CA GLU A 123 -13.87 -19.32 -13.94
C GLU A 123 -14.38 -18.04 -14.60
N PRO A 124 -13.87 -17.66 -15.78
CA PRO A 124 -14.44 -16.58 -16.57
C PRO A 124 -15.93 -16.79 -16.88
N PRO A 125 -16.74 -15.73 -16.95
CA PRO A 125 -16.39 -14.31 -16.80
C PRO A 125 -16.57 -13.79 -15.36
N THR A 126 -16.50 -14.65 -14.35
CA THR A 126 -16.79 -14.28 -12.96
C THR A 126 -15.84 -13.18 -12.49
N PRO A 127 -16.34 -12.00 -12.09
CA PRO A 127 -15.50 -10.95 -11.55
C PRO A 127 -14.85 -11.40 -10.25
N ASP A 128 -13.57 -11.07 -10.08
CA ASP A 128 -12.83 -11.32 -8.85
C ASP A 128 -11.97 -10.11 -8.48
N ILE A 129 -11.86 -9.83 -7.18
CA ILE A 129 -11.04 -8.74 -6.65
C ILE A 129 -9.91 -9.36 -5.83
N PRO A 130 -8.65 -9.30 -6.29
CA PRO A 130 -7.53 -9.91 -5.59
C PRO A 130 -7.39 -9.44 -4.13
N HIS A 131 -6.96 -10.33 -3.23
CA HIS A 131 -6.59 -9.95 -1.87
C HIS A 131 -5.35 -9.05 -1.88
N LEU A 132 -5.28 -8.13 -0.91
CA LEU A 132 -4.06 -7.37 -0.68
C LEU A 132 -3.03 -8.30 -0.03
N LEU A 133 -1.90 -8.50 -0.70
CA LEU A 133 -0.78 -9.27 -0.15
C LEU A 133 0.07 -8.46 0.82
N PHE A 134 -0.26 -7.21 1.10
CA PHE A 134 0.52 -6.35 1.99
C PHE A 134 -0.39 -5.63 2.98
N THR A 135 0.21 -5.12 4.05
CA THR A 135 -0.46 -4.25 5.02
C THR A 135 -0.16 -2.79 4.71
N PRO A 136 -1.12 -1.86 4.85
CA PRO A 136 -0.81 -0.43 4.80
C PRO A 136 -0.06 0.00 6.07
N ALA A 137 0.35 1.27 6.13
CA ALA A 137 0.72 1.89 7.39
C ALA A 137 -0.44 1.77 8.39
N PRO A 138 -0.18 1.46 9.68
CA PRO A 138 -1.24 1.27 10.67
C PRO A 138 -2.21 2.46 10.80
N VAL A 139 -1.71 3.71 10.73
CA VAL A 139 -2.57 4.90 10.77
C VAL A 139 -3.48 5.01 9.54
N VAL A 140 -2.98 4.62 8.37
CA VAL A 140 -3.76 4.60 7.12
C VAL A 140 -4.94 3.65 7.27
N SER A 141 -4.70 2.43 7.76
CA SER A 141 -5.78 1.46 8.01
C SER A 141 -6.87 2.06 8.91
N ARG A 142 -6.51 2.66 10.05
CA ARG A 142 -7.47 3.28 10.97
C ARG A 142 -8.28 4.39 10.31
N VAL A 143 -7.62 5.33 9.63
CA VAL A 143 -8.27 6.48 9.00
C VAL A 143 -9.21 6.04 7.88
N VAL A 144 -8.79 5.11 7.03
CA VAL A 144 -9.62 4.61 5.92
C VAL A 144 -10.86 3.91 6.46
N HIS A 145 -10.73 3.04 7.47
CA HIS A 145 -11.89 2.39 8.10
C HIS A 145 -12.89 3.41 8.64
N GLN A 146 -12.42 4.44 9.36
CA GLN A 146 -13.28 5.51 9.86
C GLN A 146 -13.97 6.29 8.74
N LEU A 147 -13.27 6.58 7.64
CA LEU A 147 -13.84 7.31 6.50
C LEU A 147 -14.89 6.48 5.76
N ILE A 148 -14.70 5.17 5.64
CA ILE A 148 -15.67 4.25 5.04
C ILE A 148 -16.93 4.15 5.89
N GLU A 149 -16.79 4.13 7.22
CA GLU A 149 -17.91 4.10 8.16
C GLU A 149 -18.63 5.46 8.28
N SER A 150 -17.99 6.54 7.84
CA SER A 150 -18.56 7.88 7.90
C SER A 150 -19.76 8.05 6.97
N ARG A 151 -20.82 8.71 7.47
CA ARG A 151 -22.01 9.01 6.67
C ARG A 151 -21.72 10.14 5.69
N GLY A 152 -22.08 9.94 4.43
CA GLY A 152 -22.00 10.96 3.38
C GLY A 152 -22.30 10.38 2.00
N SER A 153 -22.67 11.24 1.06
CA SER A 153 -22.84 10.88 -0.35
C SER A 153 -21.72 11.42 -1.23
N ASP A 154 -21.03 12.46 -0.78
CA ASP A 154 -20.02 13.13 -1.59
C ASP A 154 -18.81 12.23 -1.80
N PRO A 155 -18.12 12.31 -2.95
CA PRO A 155 -16.88 11.57 -3.13
C PRO A 155 -15.84 11.88 -2.05
N VAL A 156 -14.94 10.94 -1.78
CA VAL A 156 -13.74 11.13 -0.97
C VAL A 156 -12.57 11.36 -1.92
N THR A 157 -11.81 12.42 -1.66
CA THR A 157 -10.62 12.77 -2.44
C THR A 157 -9.38 12.65 -1.56
N LEU A 158 -8.41 11.89 -2.04
CA LEU A 158 -7.20 11.55 -1.32
C LEU A 158 -5.95 11.94 -2.10
N LEU A 159 -4.99 12.56 -1.42
CA LEU A 159 -3.68 12.87 -1.95
C LEU A 159 -2.60 12.17 -1.12
N ASP A 160 -1.77 11.36 -1.76
CA ASP A 160 -0.61 10.72 -1.11
C ASP A 160 0.69 11.38 -1.60
N LEU A 161 1.29 12.20 -0.74
CA LEU A 161 2.56 12.87 -0.98
C LEU A 161 3.70 11.96 -0.54
N GLY A 162 4.59 11.60 -1.48
CA GLY A 162 5.63 10.61 -1.25
C GLY A 162 5.06 9.18 -1.26
N CYS A 163 4.17 8.88 -2.21
CA CYS A 163 3.39 7.64 -2.24
C CYS A 163 4.25 6.36 -2.40
N GLY A 164 5.52 6.49 -2.78
CA GLY A 164 6.40 5.37 -3.05
C GLY A 164 5.80 4.44 -4.09
N ALA A 165 5.68 3.14 -3.74
CA ALA A 165 5.09 2.13 -4.62
C ALA A 165 3.55 2.03 -4.53
N GLY A 166 2.87 3.02 -3.92
CA GLY A 166 1.40 3.14 -3.95
C GLY A 166 0.63 2.21 -3.01
N ARG A 167 1.29 1.49 -2.10
CA ARG A 167 0.66 0.50 -1.20
C ARG A 167 -0.51 1.07 -0.41
N ASP A 168 -0.30 2.22 0.24
CA ASP A 168 -1.30 2.83 1.11
C ASP A 168 -2.53 3.27 0.30
N VAL A 169 -2.33 3.87 -0.88
CA VAL A 169 -3.41 4.25 -1.80
C VAL A 169 -4.15 3.04 -2.34
N THR A 170 -3.44 2.01 -2.80
CA THR A 170 -4.07 0.76 -3.28
C THR A 170 -4.92 0.13 -2.18
N PHE A 171 -4.43 0.10 -0.93
CA PHE A 171 -5.23 -0.39 0.20
C PHE A 171 -6.54 0.39 0.36
N ALA A 172 -6.47 1.72 0.37
CA ALA A 172 -7.66 2.55 0.53
C ALA A 172 -8.68 2.33 -0.58
N LEU A 173 -8.22 2.33 -1.83
CA LEU A 173 -9.10 2.17 -2.99
C LEU A 173 -9.71 0.76 -3.07
N VAL A 174 -8.95 -0.30 -2.80
CA VAL A 174 -9.49 -1.67 -2.77
C VAL A 174 -10.54 -1.82 -1.66
N LEU A 175 -10.26 -1.27 -0.47
CA LEU A 175 -11.22 -1.33 0.63
C LEU A 175 -12.48 -0.53 0.29
N ALA A 176 -12.33 0.68 -0.24
CA ALA A 176 -13.45 1.49 -0.72
C ALA A 176 -14.27 0.79 -1.81
N GLN A 177 -13.63 0.16 -2.80
CA GLN A 177 -14.31 -0.60 -3.85
C GLN A 177 -15.16 -1.73 -3.29
N ARG A 178 -14.73 -2.36 -2.19
CA ARG A 178 -15.42 -3.48 -1.56
C ARG A 178 -16.55 -3.06 -0.63
N THR A 179 -16.39 -1.96 0.10
CA THR A 179 -17.24 -1.67 1.26
C THR A 179 -17.85 -0.27 1.27
N SER A 180 -17.34 0.68 0.49
CA SER A 180 -17.82 2.06 0.49
C SER A 180 -19.01 2.24 -0.47
N THR A 181 -20.01 3.00 -0.03
CA THR A 181 -21.09 3.50 -0.90
C THR A 181 -20.73 4.82 -1.60
N ARG A 182 -19.69 5.51 -1.11
CA ARG A 182 -19.16 6.75 -1.66
C ARG A 182 -18.14 6.44 -2.74
N ARG A 183 -17.98 7.36 -3.70
CA ARG A 183 -16.87 7.30 -4.67
C ARG A 183 -15.56 7.72 -4.03
N TRP A 184 -14.45 7.11 -4.43
CA TRP A 184 -13.11 7.44 -3.96
C TRP A 184 -12.20 7.78 -5.13
N TYR A 185 -11.47 8.89 -4.99
CA TYR A 185 -10.49 9.37 -5.95
C TYR A 185 -9.17 9.58 -5.23
N ALA A 186 -8.10 8.96 -5.73
CA ALA A 186 -6.77 9.14 -5.20
C ALA A 186 -5.81 9.72 -6.23
N THR A 187 -4.95 10.62 -5.76
CA THR A 187 -3.80 11.14 -6.50
C THR A 187 -2.51 10.72 -5.80
N CYS A 188 -1.62 10.07 -6.54
CA CYS A 188 -0.31 9.63 -6.07
C CYS A 188 0.78 10.62 -6.51
N VAL A 189 1.63 11.08 -5.60
CA VAL A 189 2.75 11.98 -5.91
C VAL A 189 4.06 11.41 -5.36
N ASP A 190 5.09 11.33 -6.20
CA ASP A 190 6.44 10.99 -5.77
C ASP A 190 7.46 11.60 -6.74
N ARG A 191 8.70 11.83 -6.29
CA ARG A 191 9.77 12.30 -7.16
C ARG A 191 10.40 11.16 -7.97
N TRP A 192 10.34 9.94 -7.45
CA TRP A 192 11.03 8.79 -8.02
C TRP A 192 10.14 8.10 -9.06
N ARG A 193 10.46 8.28 -10.34
CA ARG A 193 9.73 7.64 -11.45
C ARG A 193 9.60 6.14 -11.31
N ALA A 194 10.67 5.46 -10.90
CA ALA A 194 10.63 4.02 -10.66
C ALA A 194 9.65 3.62 -9.55
N ALA A 195 9.41 4.49 -8.55
CA ALA A 195 8.39 4.25 -7.54
C ALA A 195 6.98 4.42 -8.11
N LEU A 196 6.76 5.48 -8.89
CA LEU A 196 5.51 5.73 -9.60
C LEU A 196 5.16 4.63 -10.62
N GLU A 197 6.15 4.09 -11.34
CA GLU A 197 5.96 2.94 -12.23
C GLU A 197 5.49 1.71 -11.46
N ARG A 198 6.08 1.44 -10.28
CA ARG A 198 5.60 0.37 -9.39
C ARG A 198 4.21 0.65 -8.82
N ALA A 199 3.91 1.90 -8.48
CA ALA A 199 2.58 2.31 -8.01
C ALA A 199 1.53 2.12 -9.10
N ALA A 200 1.80 2.59 -10.32
CA ALA A 200 0.92 2.43 -11.47
C ALA A 200 0.66 0.95 -11.76
N GLN A 201 1.73 0.15 -11.75
CA GLN A 201 1.62 -1.28 -11.94
C GLN A 201 0.79 -1.95 -10.85
N LEU A 202 1.02 -1.61 -9.58
CA LEU A 202 0.24 -2.14 -8.47
C LEU A 202 -1.24 -1.75 -8.58
N LEU A 203 -1.54 -0.49 -8.87
CA LEU A 203 -2.92 -0.03 -9.05
C LEU A 203 -3.61 -0.72 -10.24
N ALA A 204 -2.88 -0.97 -11.34
CA ALA A 204 -3.39 -1.72 -12.48
C ALA A 204 -3.72 -3.18 -12.13
N ASP A 205 -2.90 -3.84 -11.30
CA ASP A 205 -3.14 -5.23 -10.87
C ASP A 205 -4.49 -5.39 -10.12
N TYR A 206 -5.02 -4.30 -9.54
CA TYR A 206 -6.32 -4.26 -8.85
C TYR A 206 -7.40 -3.51 -9.64
N ALA A 207 -7.19 -3.24 -10.93
CA ALA A 207 -8.12 -2.52 -11.80
C ALA A 207 -8.51 -1.11 -11.29
N LEU A 208 -7.55 -0.39 -10.71
CA LEU A 208 -7.73 0.96 -10.15
C LEU A 208 -7.30 2.10 -11.10
N LEU A 209 -6.91 1.77 -12.35
CA LEU A 209 -6.52 2.69 -13.44
C LEU A 209 -7.26 2.30 -14.73
N PRO A 210 -7.46 3.22 -15.70
CA PRO A 210 -8.41 4.33 -15.81
C PRO A 210 -9.89 3.90 -15.97
N PRO A 211 -10.85 4.84 -16.10
CA PRO A 211 -12.21 4.71 -15.58
C PRO A 211 -13.18 4.08 -16.56
N THR A 212 -13.61 2.86 -16.29
CA THR A 212 -14.89 2.35 -16.80
C THR A 212 -15.71 1.84 -15.61
N SER A 213 -16.32 2.79 -14.88
CA SER A 213 -17.37 2.57 -13.87
C SER A 213 -17.02 2.17 -12.42
N SER A 214 -15.76 2.19 -11.98
CA SER A 214 -15.46 1.80 -10.60
C SER A 214 -15.81 2.88 -9.55
N THR A 215 -16.21 2.42 -8.37
CA THR A 215 -16.48 3.25 -7.18
C THR A 215 -15.21 3.82 -6.56
N ALA A 216 -14.04 3.29 -6.90
CA ALA A 216 -12.75 3.77 -6.42
C ALA A 216 -11.74 3.77 -7.57
N VAL A 217 -11.02 4.88 -7.78
CA VAL A 217 -9.99 5.03 -8.82
C VAL A 217 -8.79 5.84 -8.33
N CYS A 218 -7.63 5.54 -8.88
CA CYS A 218 -6.51 6.48 -8.89
C CYS A 218 -6.63 7.34 -10.14
N ASP A 219 -6.88 8.63 -9.98
CA ASP A 219 -7.14 9.53 -11.11
C ASP A 219 -5.87 10.20 -11.65
N ALA A 220 -4.81 10.29 -10.84
CA ALA A 220 -3.53 10.80 -11.27
C ALA A 220 -2.35 10.16 -10.53
N ILE A 221 -1.25 9.99 -11.27
CA ILE A 221 0.06 9.60 -10.76
C ILE A 221 1.05 10.66 -11.26
N GLN A 222 1.49 11.55 -10.37
CA GLN A 222 2.25 12.75 -10.71
C GLN A 222 3.70 12.65 -10.24
N ALA A 223 4.63 12.97 -11.13
CA ALA A 223 6.05 13.03 -10.82
C ALA A 223 6.45 14.45 -10.41
N ALA A 224 6.63 14.68 -9.11
CA ALA A 224 7.00 15.98 -8.55
C ALA A 224 7.96 15.86 -7.37
N ASP A 225 8.87 16.84 -7.25
CA ASP A 225 9.86 16.93 -6.18
C ASP A 225 9.48 18.09 -5.24
N LEU A 226 9.24 17.78 -3.98
CA LEU A 226 9.01 18.76 -2.92
C LEU A 226 10.37 19.18 -2.36
N LEU A 227 10.71 20.46 -2.57
CA LEU A 227 12.03 21.00 -2.33
C LEU A 227 12.17 21.53 -0.89
N ASP A 228 13.42 21.66 -0.44
CA ASP A 228 13.77 22.15 0.90
C ASP A 228 13.49 23.67 1.09
N ASP A 229 12.99 24.37 0.06
CA ASP A 229 12.56 25.77 0.11
C ASP A 229 11.02 25.94 0.17
N GLY A 230 10.27 24.82 0.25
CA GLY A 230 8.81 24.82 0.31
C GLY A 230 8.13 24.85 -1.07
N CYS A 231 8.90 24.92 -2.15
CA CYS A 231 8.37 24.86 -3.50
C CYS A 231 8.33 23.42 -4.03
N VAL A 232 7.56 23.22 -5.09
CA VAL A 232 7.37 21.96 -5.80
C VAL A 232 7.82 22.12 -7.24
N ARG A 233 8.54 21.12 -7.75
CA ARG A 233 8.99 21.06 -9.13
C ARG A 233 8.46 19.81 -9.80
N ASP A 234 7.75 19.97 -10.91
CA ASP A 234 7.40 18.84 -11.77
C ASP A 234 8.67 18.22 -12.36
N VAL A 235 8.86 16.92 -12.15
CA VAL A 235 10.07 16.20 -12.58
C VAL A 235 10.21 16.17 -14.10
N GLN A 236 9.08 16.27 -14.81
CA GLN A 236 9.04 16.26 -16.28
C GLN A 236 9.04 17.66 -16.91
N ALA A 237 8.89 18.72 -16.10
CA ALA A 237 8.86 20.07 -16.64
C ALA A 237 10.25 20.47 -17.18
N PRO A 238 10.30 21.29 -18.26
CA PRO A 238 11.55 21.88 -18.70
C PRO A 238 12.28 22.58 -17.55
N LYS A 239 13.61 22.51 -17.50
CA LYS A 239 14.41 23.14 -16.43
C LYS A 239 14.17 24.66 -16.27
N ALA A 240 13.63 25.30 -17.31
CA ALA A 240 13.26 26.72 -17.29
C ALA A 240 11.97 27.01 -16.49
N CYS A 241 11.13 26.01 -16.24
CA CYS A 241 9.96 26.15 -15.38
C CYS A 241 10.41 26.35 -13.94
N ARG A 242 10.00 27.47 -13.36
CA ARG A 242 10.30 27.78 -11.96
C ARG A 242 9.47 26.86 -11.05
N PRO A 243 10.07 26.34 -9.95
CA PRO A 243 9.29 25.72 -8.88
C PRO A 243 8.22 26.68 -8.38
N LEU A 244 7.07 26.12 -8.00
CA LEU A 244 5.94 26.88 -7.47
C LEU A 244 5.74 26.53 -6.00
N PRO A 245 5.25 27.45 -5.15
CA PRO A 245 4.73 27.11 -3.83
C PRO A 245 3.72 25.94 -3.90
N LEU A 246 3.64 25.12 -2.84
CA LEU A 246 2.84 23.89 -2.81
C LEU A 246 1.37 24.09 -3.25
N ASP A 247 0.73 25.15 -2.78
CA ASP A 247 -0.65 25.52 -3.10
C ASP A 247 -0.82 25.90 -4.57
N ALA A 248 0.06 26.77 -5.07
CA ALA A 248 0.05 27.19 -6.47
C ALA A 248 0.30 26.01 -7.41
N TRP A 249 1.24 25.12 -7.05
CA TRP A 249 1.50 23.90 -7.79
C TRP A 249 0.30 22.94 -7.76
N ALA A 250 -0.30 22.70 -6.58
CA ALA A 250 -1.45 21.81 -6.47
C ALA A 250 -2.62 22.30 -7.35
N ALA A 251 -2.92 23.61 -7.30
CA ALA A 251 -3.96 24.21 -8.10
C ALA A 251 -3.72 24.14 -9.62
N SER A 252 -2.46 24.14 -10.08
CA SER A 252 -2.13 24.11 -11.51
C SER A 252 -1.88 22.70 -12.08
N SER A 253 -1.35 21.79 -11.25
CA SER A 253 -0.74 20.55 -11.73
C SER A 253 -1.47 19.28 -11.24
N LEU A 254 -2.33 19.38 -10.22
CA LEU A 254 -3.11 18.25 -9.73
C LEU A 254 -4.55 18.28 -10.25
N PRO A 255 -5.26 17.13 -10.26
CA PRO A 255 -6.68 17.08 -10.62
C PRO A 255 -7.57 17.98 -9.75
N ARG A 256 -7.12 18.32 -8.53
CA ARG A 256 -7.83 19.14 -7.56
C ARG A 256 -6.84 20.04 -6.82
N ALA A 257 -7.30 21.25 -6.49
CA ALA A 257 -6.54 22.17 -5.66
C ALA A 257 -6.58 21.80 -4.17
N GLU A 258 -7.68 21.19 -3.72
CA GLU A 258 -7.91 20.78 -2.33
C GLU A 258 -8.36 19.31 -2.28
N TYR A 259 -7.99 18.59 -1.21
CA TYR A 259 -8.33 17.19 -0.97
C TYR A 259 -8.95 16.98 0.41
N ASP A 260 -9.89 16.03 0.53
CA ASP A 260 -10.50 15.67 1.82
C ASP A 260 -9.50 15.02 2.77
N VAL A 261 -8.49 14.35 2.21
CA VAL A 261 -7.46 13.65 2.97
C VAL A 261 -6.10 13.84 2.29
N VAL A 262 -5.12 14.36 3.03
CA VAL A 262 -3.73 14.47 2.56
C VAL A 262 -2.84 13.62 3.45
N TRP A 263 -2.05 12.75 2.82
CA TRP A 263 -1.17 11.79 3.47
C TRP A 263 0.29 12.15 3.32
N LEU A 264 1.03 11.93 4.40
CA LEU A 264 2.48 12.05 4.52
C LEU A 264 2.99 10.82 5.28
N ILE A 265 3.11 9.70 4.56
CA ILE A 265 3.46 8.40 5.15
C ILE A 265 4.91 8.05 4.82
N ARG A 266 5.74 7.97 5.86
CA ARG A 266 7.21 7.80 5.77
C ARG A 266 7.87 8.86 4.89
N PHE A 267 7.26 10.03 4.81
CA PHE A 267 7.71 11.17 4.02
C PHE A 267 7.56 12.45 4.85
N TRP A 268 8.64 13.25 4.93
CA TRP A 268 8.72 14.41 5.83
C TRP A 268 9.37 15.63 5.15
N PRO A 269 8.65 16.28 4.20
CA PRO A 269 9.15 17.42 3.44
C PRO A 269 9.00 18.72 4.24
N ARG A 270 9.85 18.91 5.27
CA ARG A 270 9.75 19.98 6.28
C ARG A 270 9.31 21.35 5.76
N ALA A 271 9.94 21.83 4.69
CA ALA A 271 9.68 23.16 4.16
C ALA A 271 8.27 23.29 3.55
N CYS A 272 7.74 22.23 2.96
CA CYS A 272 6.38 22.19 2.41
C CYS A 272 5.31 21.95 3.47
N LEU A 273 5.66 21.44 4.66
CA LEU A 273 4.68 21.19 5.73
C LEU A 273 4.03 22.49 6.23
N VAL A 274 4.78 23.59 6.20
CA VAL A 274 4.33 24.91 6.64
C VAL A 274 3.03 25.32 5.93
N THR A 275 2.93 25.05 4.63
CA THR A 275 1.77 25.42 3.81
C THR A 275 0.79 24.29 3.57
N LEU A 276 1.04 23.09 4.09
CA LEU A 276 0.19 21.91 3.84
C LEU A 276 -1.32 22.12 4.03
N PRO A 277 -1.81 22.87 5.05
CA PRO A 277 -3.25 23.08 5.22
C PRO A 277 -3.94 23.76 4.03
N SER A 278 -3.21 24.49 3.17
CA SER A 278 -3.80 25.21 2.03
C SER A 278 -4.25 24.29 0.89
N ILE A 279 -3.84 23.02 0.88
CA ILE A 279 -4.28 22.02 -0.11
C ILE A 279 -5.25 21.00 0.49
N VAL A 280 -5.77 21.27 1.69
CA VAL A 280 -6.73 20.43 2.40
C VAL A 280 -8.09 21.10 2.32
N ALA A 281 -9.11 20.35 1.93
CA ALA A 281 -10.47 20.85 1.88
C ALA A 281 -10.96 21.27 3.28
N PRO A 282 -11.94 22.19 3.41
CA PRO A 282 -12.51 22.54 4.69
C PRO A 282 -12.99 21.31 5.46
N ARG A 283 -12.56 21.16 6.72
CA ARG A 283 -12.81 19.98 7.58
C ARG A 283 -12.15 18.68 7.10
N GLY A 284 -11.25 18.76 6.11
CA GLY A 284 -10.43 17.66 5.64
C GLY A 284 -9.39 17.23 6.68
N LEU A 285 -8.71 16.14 6.36
CA LEU A 285 -7.75 15.48 7.23
C LEU A 285 -6.33 15.62 6.70
N ILE A 286 -5.39 15.85 7.61
CA ILE A 286 -3.97 15.60 7.38
C ILE A 286 -3.60 14.37 8.19
N VAL A 287 -2.95 13.41 7.54
CA VAL A 287 -2.44 12.19 8.15
C VAL A 287 -0.93 12.14 7.99
N VAL A 288 -0.22 12.24 9.10
CA VAL A 288 1.23 12.15 9.17
C VAL A 288 1.60 10.85 9.84
N SER A 289 2.60 10.15 9.30
CA SER A 289 3.27 9.06 10.00
C SER A 289 4.70 8.97 9.53
N HIS A 290 5.66 9.39 10.36
CA HIS A 290 7.07 9.35 9.98
C HIS A 290 7.97 8.95 11.14
N PHE A 291 9.16 8.47 10.82
CA PHE A 291 10.13 8.01 11.82
C PHE A 291 10.45 9.12 12.82
N ALA A 292 10.44 8.78 14.11
CA ALA A 292 10.65 9.72 15.20
C ALA A 292 12.03 9.55 15.85
N HIS A 293 12.64 10.66 16.23
CA HIS A 293 13.82 10.68 17.09
C HIS A 293 13.46 11.24 18.46
N ASP A 294 13.72 10.46 19.50
CA ASP A 294 13.47 10.83 20.90
C ASP A 294 12.05 11.40 21.15
N PRO A 295 10.98 10.69 20.74
CA PRO A 295 9.61 11.21 20.86
C PRO A 295 9.26 11.53 22.31
N ASP A 296 8.35 12.48 22.51
CA ASP A 296 7.90 12.89 23.84
C ASP A 296 7.35 11.68 24.62
N PRO A 297 7.78 11.44 25.88
CA PRO A 297 7.30 10.32 26.71
C PRO A 297 5.78 10.32 26.96
N ARG A 298 5.11 11.46 26.81
CA ARG A 298 3.68 11.64 27.11
C ARG A 298 2.75 11.17 25.98
N ILE A 299 3.24 11.04 24.75
CA ILE A 299 2.45 10.56 23.61
C ILE A 299 1.98 9.10 23.87
N PRO A 300 0.80 8.65 23.45
CA PRO A 300 0.43 7.23 23.58
C PRO A 300 1.35 6.29 22.77
N ARG A 301 1.68 5.11 23.30
CA ARG A 301 2.48 4.09 22.60
C ARG A 301 1.59 2.94 22.11
N ARG A 302 1.80 2.48 20.87
CA ARG A 302 1.13 1.31 20.29
C ARG A 302 2.14 0.35 19.67
N GLY A 303 1.91 -0.95 19.86
CA GLY A 303 2.71 -2.01 19.23
C GLY A 303 4.14 -2.16 19.78
N GLU A 304 4.32 -1.99 21.09
CA GLU A 304 5.63 -2.21 21.74
C GLU A 304 6.09 -3.68 21.67
N PRO A 305 7.40 -3.96 21.84
CA PRO A 305 8.53 -3.02 21.96
C PRO A 305 8.98 -2.46 20.60
N TYR A 306 9.65 -1.30 20.62
CA TYR A 306 10.28 -0.67 19.45
C TYR A 306 11.77 -1.02 19.31
N LEU A 307 12.30 -0.93 18.09
CA LEU A 307 13.73 -0.87 17.86
C LEU A 307 14.30 0.39 18.52
N ARG A 308 15.29 0.20 19.40
CA ARG A 308 15.99 1.30 20.10
C ARG A 308 16.97 2.02 19.19
N GLU A 309 17.62 1.27 18.30
CA GLU A 309 18.66 1.78 17.40
C GLU A 309 18.38 1.34 15.98
N TYR A 310 18.51 2.27 15.04
CA TYR A 310 18.39 2.05 13.60
C TYR A 310 19.05 3.20 12.85
N THR A 311 19.55 2.95 11.63
CA THR A 311 20.38 3.91 10.88
C THR A 311 19.61 4.68 9.81
N SER A 312 18.51 4.13 9.29
CA SER A 312 17.73 4.75 8.22
C SER A 312 16.26 4.98 8.62
N PRO A 313 15.69 6.18 8.35
CA PRO A 313 16.37 7.36 7.84
C PRO A 313 17.38 7.93 8.86
N PRO A 314 18.36 8.75 8.43
CA PRO A 314 19.27 9.47 9.34
C PRO A 314 18.51 10.28 10.39
N ILE A 315 19.14 10.54 11.55
CA ILE A 315 18.48 11.20 12.69
C ILE A 315 17.90 12.56 12.31
N ASP A 316 18.64 13.38 11.56
CA ASP A 316 18.21 14.70 11.08
C ASP A 316 17.01 14.64 10.12
N LYS A 317 16.74 13.49 9.52
CA LYS A 317 15.58 13.26 8.64
C LYS A 317 14.37 12.65 9.37
N ARG A 318 14.44 12.44 10.68
CA ARG A 318 13.34 11.99 11.54
C ARG A 318 12.60 13.18 12.17
N ILE A 319 11.35 12.98 12.58
CA ILE A 319 10.63 13.96 13.41
C ILE A 319 11.38 14.11 14.73
N GLN A 320 11.75 15.35 15.07
CA GLN A 320 12.39 15.68 16.34
C GLN A 320 11.34 15.97 17.43
N ARG A 321 11.75 15.85 18.70
CA ARG A 321 10.92 16.25 19.84
C ARG A 321 10.49 17.72 19.71
N GLY A 322 9.19 17.97 19.85
CA GLY A 322 8.59 19.31 19.76
C GLY A 322 8.41 19.84 18.34
N GLU A 323 8.96 19.19 17.31
CA GLU A 323 8.86 19.64 15.92
C GLU A 323 7.40 19.66 15.44
N LEU A 324 6.64 18.59 15.69
CA LEU A 324 5.22 18.55 15.38
C LEU A 324 4.44 19.62 16.14
N ARG A 325 4.73 19.85 17.44
CA ARG A 325 4.03 20.88 18.21
C ARG A 325 4.25 22.27 17.63
N ALA A 326 5.49 22.61 17.27
CA ALA A 326 5.81 23.89 16.64
C ALA A 326 5.10 24.06 15.28
N LEU A 327 4.98 22.98 14.50
CA LEU A 327 4.24 22.99 13.24
C LEU A 327 2.74 23.23 13.47
N LEU A 328 2.15 22.59 14.48
CA LEU A 328 0.75 22.79 14.87
C LEU A 328 0.48 24.23 15.34
N ASP A 329 1.36 24.79 16.18
CA ASP A 329 1.25 26.19 16.63
C ASP A 329 1.34 27.17 15.44
N HIS A 330 2.20 26.87 14.46
CA HIS A 330 2.27 27.64 13.22
C HIS A 330 0.96 27.55 12.42
N TRP A 331 0.40 26.34 12.26
CA TRP A 331 -0.85 26.16 11.54
C TRP A 331 -2.02 26.87 12.22
N ASP A 332 -2.12 26.83 13.56
CA ASP A 332 -3.14 27.56 14.31
C ASP A 332 -3.06 29.07 14.06
N GLY A 333 -1.85 29.63 14.05
CA GLY A 333 -1.63 31.05 13.81
C GLY A 333 -1.92 31.51 12.39
N MET A 334 -1.70 30.66 11.38
CA MET A 334 -1.81 31.04 9.97
C MET A 334 -3.11 30.61 9.28
N TYR A 335 -3.63 29.44 9.65
CA TYR A 335 -4.76 28.78 8.96
C TYR A 335 -5.99 28.60 9.85
N GLY A 336 -5.85 28.88 11.15
CA GLY A 336 -6.89 28.70 12.15
C GLY A 336 -6.81 27.35 12.87
N PRO A 337 -7.72 27.10 13.82
CA PRO A 337 -7.61 25.99 14.76
C PRO A 337 -7.69 24.62 14.06
N HIS A 338 -6.99 23.64 14.62
CA HIS A 338 -7.11 22.23 14.24
C HIS A 338 -7.62 21.37 15.39
N GLU A 339 -8.22 20.23 15.04
CA GLU A 339 -8.65 19.19 15.98
C GLU A 339 -7.74 17.97 15.81
N ILE A 340 -7.04 17.57 16.89
CA ILE A 340 -6.25 16.33 16.90
C ILE A 340 -7.22 15.16 17.14
N LEU A 341 -7.33 14.26 16.16
CA LEU A 341 -8.23 13.10 16.20
C LEU A 341 -7.53 11.84 16.74
N ASP A 342 -6.26 11.66 16.42
CA ASP A 342 -5.44 10.54 16.90
C ASP A 342 -3.96 10.97 16.93
N GLU A 343 -3.24 10.61 17.98
CA GLU A 343 -1.79 10.81 18.08
C GLU A 343 -1.17 9.63 18.83
N CYS A 344 -0.12 9.04 18.26
CA CYS A 344 0.64 7.99 18.93
C CYS A 344 2.05 7.81 18.36
N ILE A 345 2.91 7.19 19.16
CA ILE A 345 4.10 6.50 18.65
C ILE A 345 3.69 5.05 18.37
N GLU A 346 3.90 4.59 17.15
CA GLU A 346 3.56 3.23 16.76
C GLU A 346 4.66 2.52 15.98
N ARG A 347 4.60 1.19 15.98
CA ARG A 347 5.63 0.33 15.38
C ARG A 347 5.26 -0.01 13.95
N VAL A 348 6.18 0.23 13.01
CA VAL A 348 6.05 -0.27 11.62
C VAL A 348 6.56 -1.71 11.50
N GLU A 349 6.39 -2.34 10.34
CA GLU A 349 6.58 -3.80 10.16
C GLU A 349 7.99 -4.30 10.48
N ASP A 350 9.01 -3.44 10.40
CA ASP A 350 10.40 -3.79 10.74
C ASP A 350 10.80 -3.41 12.16
N GLY A 351 9.87 -2.94 12.98
CA GLY A 351 10.08 -2.65 14.39
C GLY A 351 10.44 -1.20 14.70
N ARG A 352 10.69 -0.35 13.70
CA ARG A 352 11.03 1.06 13.91
C ARG A 352 9.83 1.87 14.44
N PRO A 353 10.06 2.88 15.29
CA PRO A 353 9.01 3.76 15.77
C PRO A 353 8.71 4.88 14.76
N VAL A 354 7.42 5.15 14.55
CA VAL A 354 6.92 6.31 13.83
C VAL A 354 6.00 7.13 14.73
N HIS A 355 6.04 8.46 14.60
CA HIS A 355 5.06 9.36 15.20
C HIS A 355 3.94 9.53 14.20
N SER A 356 2.77 8.99 14.53
CA SER A 356 1.57 9.12 13.72
C SER A 356 0.62 10.13 14.33
N LEU A 357 0.08 11.01 13.50
CA LEU A 357 -0.80 12.10 13.88
C LEU A 357 -1.89 12.22 12.82
N VAL A 358 -3.15 12.24 13.27
CA VAL A 358 -4.33 12.50 12.46
C VAL A 358 -4.98 13.76 12.98
N LEU A 359 -5.15 14.74 12.11
CA LEU A 359 -5.74 16.01 12.46
C LEU A 359 -6.74 16.48 11.42
N ARG A 360 -7.75 17.20 11.91
CA ARG A 360 -8.78 17.84 11.10
C ARG A 360 -8.54 19.34 11.12
N VAL A 361 -8.51 19.94 9.94
CA VAL A 361 -8.35 21.40 9.80
C VAL A 361 -9.71 22.09 9.86
N HIS A 362 -9.86 23.09 10.73
CA HIS A 362 -11.01 24.00 10.72
C HIS A 362 -10.59 25.29 10.04
N LEU A 363 -10.38 25.22 8.72
CA LEU A 363 -9.98 26.37 7.94
C LEU A 363 -11.03 27.48 8.08
N HIS A 364 -10.65 28.57 8.74
CA HIS A 364 -11.34 29.84 8.59
C HIS A 364 -10.81 30.45 7.30
N ARG A 365 -11.60 30.38 6.21
CA ARG A 365 -11.29 31.19 5.03
C ARG A 365 -11.39 32.65 5.46
N LEU A 366 -10.26 33.33 5.61
CA LEU A 366 -10.17 34.77 5.78
C LEU A 366 -10.53 35.47 4.47
#